data_AF-A0A432MJ48-F1
#
_entry.id   AF-A0A432MJ48-F1
#
_cell.length_a   1.000
_cell.length_b   1.000
_cell.length_c   1.000
_cell.angle_alpha   90.00
_cell.angle_beta   90.00
_cell.angle_gamma   90.00
#
_symmetry.space_group_name_H-M   'P 1'
#
loop_
_entity.id
_entity.type
_entity.pdbx_description
1 polymer ?
#
loop_
_entity_poly.entity_id
_entity_poly.type
_entity_poly.pdbx_seq_one_letter_code
_entity_poly.pdbx_strand_id
1 'polypeptide(L)'
;MGRIPATATPDGLIARPSTLLAWREPRRPADRPSDPDGVVPMSVASPLRRDLSAPERSILLDGISRDTYAAILRDFEDRQTFLTYDRGRLEIISPSFRHEVYGTLIGVMIGILAEEIGLAVKTGRSTTLRKQGLEMGRQPDECFWIADEPRLRGRSDHDPEVDPPPDLAIEVEVSHRALNRLGIYAALGVPEIWRCDGRRLLIGVRQDDGSSAWVDRSPWLPMRPPEVVIEFLRRYETRSETDWRRAFREWVRAEALPRPDPPREEA
;
A
#
# COMPACT_ATOMS: atom_id res chain seq x y z
N MET A 1 52.89 -13.62 -80.22
CA MET A 1 51.51 -14.08 -80.48
C MET A 1 50.85 -14.24 -79.11
N GLY A 2 49.88 -13.46 -78.65
CA GLY A 2 48.93 -12.59 -79.32
C GLY A 2 47.51 -13.04 -78.94
N ARG A 3 46.66 -12.07 -78.57
CA ARG A 3 45.18 -12.07 -78.54
C ARG A 3 44.47 -12.17 -77.17
N ILE A 4 43.81 -11.05 -76.84
CA ILE A 4 42.46 -10.96 -76.24
C ILE A 4 41.43 -11.41 -77.34
N PRO A 5 40.32 -12.14 -77.06
CA PRO A 5 38.98 -11.57 -76.76
C PRO A 5 38.10 -12.41 -75.78
N ALA A 6 37.17 -11.80 -75.00
CA ALA A 6 35.74 -11.52 -75.27
C ALA A 6 34.91 -12.78 -75.62
N THR A 7 33.67 -13.07 -75.21
CA THR A 7 32.56 -12.44 -74.45
C THR A 7 31.41 -13.47 -74.52
N ALA A 8 30.60 -13.64 -73.46
CA ALA A 8 29.19 -14.06 -73.57
C ALA A 8 28.46 -13.93 -72.21
N THR A 9 27.49 -13.02 -72.16
CA THR A 9 26.32 -12.95 -71.25
C THR A 9 25.25 -13.99 -71.70
N PRO A 10 24.09 -14.22 -71.02
CA PRO A 10 23.34 -13.33 -70.09
C PRO A 10 22.63 -14.00 -68.88
N ASP A 11 21.87 -13.16 -68.17
CA ASP A 11 20.71 -13.40 -67.31
C ASP A 11 20.89 -13.76 -65.83
N GLY A 12 20.30 -12.91 -64.98
CA GLY A 12 20.06 -13.20 -63.56
C GLY A 12 19.90 -11.95 -62.69
N LEU A 13 18.69 -11.39 -62.69
CA LEU A 13 18.19 -10.16 -62.05
C LEU A 13 18.81 -9.64 -60.72
N ILE A 14 18.82 -8.30 -60.70
CA ILE A 14 19.04 -7.32 -59.63
C ILE A 14 17.93 -7.35 -58.56
N ALA A 15 18.28 -7.19 -57.27
CA ALA A 15 17.60 -6.27 -56.33
C ALA A 15 18.33 -6.17 -54.96
N ARG A 16 19.05 -5.06 -54.76
CA ARG A 16 19.00 -4.20 -53.56
C ARG A 16 18.26 -2.91 -54.01
N PRO A 17 17.70 -1.99 -53.17
CA PRO A 17 18.23 -1.53 -51.88
C PRO A 17 17.21 -0.94 -50.85
N SER A 18 17.80 -0.45 -49.74
CA SER A 18 17.48 0.72 -48.87
C SER A 18 16.12 1.45 -48.87
N THR A 19 15.79 1.93 -47.65
CA THR A 19 15.53 3.34 -47.23
C THR A 19 14.18 3.59 -46.52
N LEU A 20 14.28 4.40 -45.46
CA LEU A 20 13.27 5.15 -44.71
C LEU A 20 12.03 5.60 -45.51
N LEU A 21 10.86 5.57 -44.85
CA LEU A 21 9.72 6.50 -44.98
C LEU A 21 8.71 6.10 -43.89
N ALA A 22 7.84 6.91 -43.29
CA ALA A 22 7.65 8.35 -43.11
C ALA A 22 6.48 8.42 -42.10
N TRP A 23 6.54 9.35 -41.16
CA TRP A 23 5.40 9.67 -40.31
C TRP A 23 4.24 10.18 -41.18
N ARG A 24 3.04 9.59 -41.03
CA ARG A 24 1.81 10.04 -41.70
C ARG A 24 0.90 10.73 -40.68
N GLU A 25 0.48 11.95 -41.00
CA GLU A 25 -0.53 12.69 -40.23
C GLU A 25 -1.90 11.96 -40.22
N PRO A 26 -2.68 12.07 -39.13
CA PRO A 26 -4.02 11.49 -39.07
C PRO A 26 -5.00 12.21 -39.99
N ARG A 27 -5.80 11.42 -40.72
CA ARG A 27 -6.84 11.90 -41.64
C ARG A 27 -7.93 12.65 -40.86
N ARG A 28 -8.40 13.77 -41.41
CA ARG A 28 -9.61 14.46 -40.95
C ARG A 28 -10.83 13.51 -41.07
N PRO A 29 -11.78 13.53 -40.12
CA PRO A 29 -13.00 12.72 -40.22
C PRO A 29 -13.82 13.17 -41.44
N ALA A 30 -14.19 12.21 -42.30
CA ALA A 30 -15.20 12.41 -43.32
C ALA A 30 -16.60 12.44 -42.69
N ASP A 31 -17.49 13.19 -43.31
CA ASP A 31 -18.87 13.48 -42.89
C ASP A 31 -19.64 12.25 -42.38
N ARG A 32 -20.22 12.36 -41.17
CA ARG A 32 -21.27 11.45 -40.68
C ARG A 32 -22.63 11.98 -41.13
N PRO A 33 -23.57 11.10 -41.55
CA PRO A 33 -24.95 11.49 -41.68
C PRO A 33 -25.55 11.79 -40.29
N SER A 34 -26.31 12.88 -40.22
CA SER A 34 -27.04 13.36 -39.04
C SER A 34 -28.16 12.38 -38.65
N ASP A 35 -28.07 11.84 -37.44
CA ASP A 35 -29.11 11.06 -36.76
C ASP A 35 -30.02 12.01 -35.97
N PRO A 36 -31.34 12.07 -36.21
CA PRO A 36 -32.22 13.11 -35.68
C PRO A 36 -32.84 12.83 -34.30
N ASP A 37 -32.36 11.86 -33.53
CA ASP A 37 -32.82 11.62 -32.15
C ASP A 37 -31.67 11.69 -31.14
N GLY A 38 -31.47 12.89 -30.60
CA GLY A 38 -30.39 13.25 -29.67
C GLY A 38 -30.52 12.61 -28.28
N VAL A 39 -30.23 11.32 -28.17
CA VAL A 39 -29.87 10.66 -26.91
C VAL A 39 -28.44 10.18 -27.00
N VAL A 40 -27.51 10.99 -26.50
CA VAL A 40 -26.12 10.57 -26.29
C VAL A 40 -26.11 9.54 -25.17
N PRO A 41 -25.72 8.28 -25.39
CA PRO A 41 -25.59 7.34 -24.28
C PRO A 41 -24.47 7.84 -23.37
N MET A 42 -24.81 8.14 -22.10
CA MET A 42 -23.81 8.28 -21.05
C MET A 42 -22.97 7.00 -21.04
N SER A 43 -21.72 7.10 -21.45
CA SER A 43 -20.73 6.06 -21.19
C SER A 43 -20.52 6.03 -19.68
N VAL A 44 -21.22 5.11 -19.00
CA VAL A 44 -20.87 4.76 -17.64
C VAL A 44 -19.47 4.18 -17.71
N ALA A 45 -18.48 4.89 -17.19
CA ALA A 45 -17.13 4.37 -17.04
C ALA A 45 -17.25 3.02 -16.35
N SER A 46 -16.90 1.95 -17.06
CA SER A 46 -16.91 0.61 -16.48
C SER A 46 -16.07 0.66 -15.21
N PRO A 47 -16.57 0.21 -14.04
CA PRO A 47 -15.76 0.17 -12.86
C PRO A 47 -14.52 -0.65 -13.19
N LEU A 48 -13.35 -0.06 -13.00
CA LEU A 48 -12.07 -0.71 -13.24
C LEU A 48 -12.07 -1.96 -12.35
N ARG A 49 -12.32 -3.13 -12.93
CA ARG A 49 -12.21 -4.41 -12.23
C ARG A 49 -10.74 -4.56 -11.86
N ARG A 50 -10.36 -4.13 -10.65
CA ARG A 50 -9.00 -4.33 -10.13
C ARG A 50 -8.90 -5.78 -9.70
N ASP A 51 -8.16 -6.56 -10.46
CA ASP A 51 -7.85 -7.95 -10.15
C ASP A 51 -7.03 -8.02 -8.85
N LEU A 52 -7.41 -8.92 -7.94
CA LEU A 52 -6.67 -9.24 -6.71
C LEU A 52 -5.24 -9.71 -7.00
N SER A 53 -4.99 -10.23 -8.20
CA SER A 53 -3.69 -10.70 -8.67
C SER A 53 -2.83 -9.63 -9.33
N ALA A 54 -3.39 -8.45 -9.66
CA ALA A 54 -2.65 -7.41 -10.37
C ALA A 54 -1.42 -6.96 -9.56
N PRO A 55 -0.23 -6.90 -10.19
CA PRO A 55 0.99 -6.49 -9.49
C PRO A 55 0.90 -5.02 -9.10
N GLU A 56 1.42 -4.70 -7.92
CA GLU A 56 1.56 -3.32 -7.48
C GLU A 56 2.55 -2.59 -8.37
N ARG A 57 2.26 -1.32 -8.65
CA ARG A 57 3.15 -0.47 -9.43
C ARG A 57 3.89 0.44 -8.46
N SER A 58 5.21 0.37 -8.49
CA SER A 58 6.10 1.28 -7.76
C SER A 58 6.95 2.05 -8.76
N ILE A 59 7.11 3.35 -8.52
CA ILE A 59 8.03 4.23 -9.23
C ILE A 59 8.96 4.83 -8.19
N LEU A 60 10.27 4.69 -8.39
CA LEU A 60 11.30 5.33 -7.57
C LEU A 60 11.89 6.51 -8.36
N LEU A 61 11.94 7.67 -7.71
CA LEU A 61 12.55 8.89 -8.22
C LEU A 61 13.67 9.32 -7.28
N ASP A 62 14.86 9.58 -7.82
CA ASP A 62 16.01 10.07 -7.07
C ASP A 62 16.24 11.57 -7.31
N GLY A 63 16.88 12.25 -6.34
CA GLY A 63 17.19 13.68 -6.42
C GLY A 63 16.00 14.62 -6.18
N ILE A 64 14.94 14.13 -5.53
CA ILE A 64 13.74 14.91 -5.23
C ILE A 64 13.96 15.76 -3.98
N SER A 65 13.95 17.09 -4.13
CA SER A 65 14.07 17.99 -2.97
C SER A 65 12.88 17.83 -2.02
N ARG A 66 13.08 18.19 -0.75
CA ARG A 66 12.01 18.19 0.26
C ARG A 66 10.83 19.08 -0.16
N ASP A 67 11.09 20.24 -0.75
CA ASP A 67 10.06 21.16 -1.21
C ASP A 67 9.25 20.57 -2.38
N THR A 68 9.92 19.87 -3.29
CA THR A 68 9.25 19.13 -4.38
C THR A 68 8.40 18.00 -3.82
N TYR A 69 8.91 17.22 -2.85
CA TYR A 69 8.11 16.19 -2.18
C TYR A 69 6.87 16.79 -1.50
N ALA A 70 7.01 17.90 -0.77
CA ALA A 70 5.89 18.57 -0.12
C ALA A 70 4.85 19.13 -1.12
N ALA A 71 5.29 19.54 -2.32
CA ALA A 71 4.38 19.92 -3.41
C ALA A 71 3.62 18.70 -3.96
N ILE A 72 4.33 17.62 -4.29
CA ILE A 72 3.72 16.38 -4.79
C ILE A 72 2.74 15.81 -3.77
N LEU A 73 3.10 15.81 -2.48
CA LEU A 73 2.24 15.31 -1.42
C LEU A 73 0.89 16.04 -1.39
N ARG A 74 0.90 17.38 -1.50
CA ARG A 74 -0.32 18.20 -1.55
C ARG A 74 -1.18 17.87 -2.77
N ASP A 75 -0.57 17.63 -3.92
CA ASP A 75 -1.30 17.31 -5.16
C ASP A 75 -1.92 15.90 -5.14
N PHE A 76 -1.48 15.03 -4.23
CA PHE A 76 -1.89 13.63 -4.12
C PHE A 76 -2.73 13.31 -2.88
N GLU A 77 -3.08 14.31 -2.06
CA GLU A 77 -3.78 14.14 -0.78
C GLU A 77 -5.11 13.36 -0.91
N ASP A 78 -5.80 13.50 -2.05
CA ASP A 78 -7.08 12.82 -2.35
C ASP A 78 -6.95 11.56 -3.24
N ARG A 79 -5.75 11.04 -3.47
CA ARG A 79 -5.52 9.89 -4.37
C ARG A 79 -5.19 8.64 -3.59
N GLN A 80 -5.64 7.48 -4.09
CA GLN A 80 -5.21 6.15 -3.63
C GLN A 80 -3.77 5.86 -4.10
N THR A 81 -2.82 6.71 -3.74
CA THR A 81 -1.40 6.58 -4.08
C THR A 81 -0.59 6.86 -2.84
N PHE A 82 0.23 5.89 -2.45
CA PHE A 82 1.07 6.01 -1.26
C PHE A 82 2.41 6.60 -1.64
N LEU A 83 2.83 7.63 -0.91
CA LEU A 83 4.10 8.30 -1.09
C LEU A 83 5.05 7.98 0.07
N THR A 84 6.30 7.65 -0.26
CA THR A 84 7.36 7.41 0.71
C THR A 84 8.57 8.23 0.34
N TYR A 85 9.04 9.06 1.26
CA TYR A 85 10.20 9.92 1.03
C TYR A 85 11.32 9.58 2.01
N ASP A 86 12.55 9.45 1.50
CA ASP A 86 13.77 9.24 2.28
C ASP A 86 14.96 9.93 1.61
N ARG A 87 15.43 11.05 2.17
CA ARG A 87 16.69 11.74 1.83
C ARG A 87 16.93 11.87 0.31
N GLY A 88 16.00 12.52 -0.38
CA GLY A 88 16.09 12.75 -1.82
C GLY A 88 15.47 11.65 -2.69
N ARG A 89 15.01 10.54 -2.09
CA ARG A 89 14.39 9.43 -2.82
C ARG A 89 12.89 9.40 -2.54
N LEU A 90 12.08 9.45 -3.59
CA LEU A 90 10.63 9.38 -3.52
C LEU A 90 10.14 8.08 -4.18
N GLU A 91 9.50 7.23 -3.41
CA GLU A 91 8.78 6.05 -3.90
C GLU A 91 7.27 6.34 -3.96
N ILE A 92 6.69 6.16 -5.14
CA ILE A 92 5.26 6.34 -5.43
C ILE A 92 4.65 4.97 -5.71
N ILE A 93 3.64 4.59 -4.93
CA ILE A 93 3.02 3.26 -5.04
C ILE A 93 1.53 3.39 -5.30
N SER A 94 1.06 2.68 -6.33
CA SER A 94 -0.36 2.36 -6.50
C SER A 94 -0.62 0.96 -5.92
N PRO A 95 -1.31 0.86 -4.79
CA PRO A 95 -1.54 -0.41 -4.10
C PRO A 95 -2.40 -1.35 -4.97
N SER A 96 -2.21 -2.65 -4.79
CA SER A 96 -3.11 -3.64 -5.40
C SER A 96 -4.44 -3.69 -4.63
N PHE A 97 -5.50 -4.19 -5.24
CA PHE A 97 -6.77 -4.35 -4.53
C PHE A 97 -6.62 -5.28 -3.32
N ARG A 98 -5.81 -6.34 -3.44
CA ARG A 98 -5.50 -7.26 -2.33
C ARG A 98 -4.76 -6.56 -1.18
N HIS A 99 -3.86 -5.63 -1.48
CA HIS A 99 -3.22 -4.80 -0.45
C HIS A 99 -4.26 -3.98 0.30
N GLU A 100 -5.11 -3.23 -0.42
CA GLU A 100 -6.16 -2.40 0.19
C GLU A 100 -7.09 -3.25 1.09
N VAL A 101 -7.48 -4.45 0.61
CA VAL A 101 -8.30 -5.39 1.38
C VAL A 101 -7.57 -5.84 2.65
N TYR A 102 -6.30 -6.28 2.56
CA TYR A 102 -5.57 -6.77 3.73
C TYR A 102 -5.34 -5.68 4.78
N GLY A 103 -4.99 -4.46 4.36
CA GLY A 103 -4.89 -3.32 5.29
C GLY A 103 -6.22 -3.08 6.01
N THR A 104 -7.32 -3.05 5.25
CA THR A 104 -8.68 -2.89 5.80
C THR A 104 -9.04 -3.99 6.79
N LEU A 105 -8.83 -5.25 6.45
CA LEU A 105 -9.18 -6.38 7.31
C LEU A 105 -8.33 -6.41 8.58
N ILE A 106 -7.03 -6.09 8.49
CA ILE A 106 -6.17 -5.94 9.68
C ILE A 106 -6.71 -4.83 10.58
N GLY A 107 -7.04 -3.66 10.01
CA GLY A 107 -7.61 -2.57 10.79
C GLY A 107 -8.92 -2.95 11.49
N VAL A 108 -9.79 -3.70 10.81
CA VAL A 108 -11.03 -4.23 11.38
C VAL A 108 -10.78 -5.23 12.51
N MET A 109 -9.80 -6.14 12.36
CA MET A 109 -9.44 -7.08 13.42
C MET A 109 -8.94 -6.35 14.66
N ILE A 110 -8.08 -5.34 14.48
CA ILE A 110 -7.59 -4.53 15.61
C ILE A 110 -8.76 -3.79 16.27
N GLY A 111 -9.68 -3.21 15.49
CA GLY A 111 -10.88 -2.56 16.02
C GLY A 111 -11.76 -3.51 16.84
N ILE A 112 -12.04 -4.72 16.34
CA ILE A 112 -12.80 -5.74 17.09
C ILE A 112 -12.06 -6.14 18.36
N LEU A 113 -10.75 -6.37 18.28
CA LEU A 113 -9.95 -6.72 19.46
C LEU A 113 -10.02 -5.60 20.50
N ALA A 114 -9.81 -4.35 20.09
CA ALA A 114 -9.86 -3.19 20.97
C ALA A 114 -11.24 -3.05 21.66
N GLU A 115 -12.33 -3.23 20.92
CA GLU A 115 -13.69 -3.26 21.47
C GLU A 115 -13.86 -4.34 22.55
N GLU A 116 -13.45 -5.58 22.25
CA GLU A 116 -13.66 -6.73 23.14
C GLU A 116 -12.81 -6.66 24.42
N ILE A 117 -11.67 -5.97 24.39
CA ILE A 117 -10.81 -5.77 25.58
C ILE A 117 -11.05 -4.42 26.27
N GLY A 118 -11.97 -3.59 25.76
CA GLY A 118 -12.24 -2.25 26.31
C GLY A 118 -11.10 -1.25 26.13
N LEU A 119 -10.26 -1.42 25.11
CA LEU A 119 -9.15 -0.51 24.79
C LEU A 119 -9.65 0.60 23.86
N ALA A 120 -9.56 1.84 24.30
CA ALA A 120 -9.85 2.99 23.43
C ALA A 120 -8.71 3.18 22.43
N VAL A 121 -9.06 3.32 21.15
CA VAL A 121 -8.10 3.59 20.07
C VAL A 121 -8.62 4.67 19.12
N LYS A 122 -7.72 5.52 18.64
CA LYS A 122 -7.96 6.43 17.51
C LYS A 122 -7.27 5.85 16.28
N THR A 123 -8.01 5.70 15.20
CA THR A 123 -7.49 5.13 13.94
C THR A 123 -7.10 6.22 12.96
N GLY A 124 -6.06 5.96 12.17
CA GLY A 124 -5.68 6.75 11.01
C GLY A 124 -5.35 5.84 9.83
N ARG A 125 -5.71 6.30 8.63
CA ARG A 125 -5.33 5.70 7.36
C ARG A 125 -4.88 6.82 6.45
N SER A 126 -3.84 6.57 5.64
CA SER A 126 -3.28 7.59 4.74
C SER A 126 -2.83 8.88 5.44
N THR A 127 -2.70 8.87 6.77
CA THR A 127 -2.21 10.00 7.56
C THR A 127 -0.72 10.16 7.29
N THR A 128 -0.30 11.33 6.82
CA THR A 128 1.14 11.56 6.59
C THR A 128 1.86 11.72 7.92
N LEU A 129 2.74 10.76 8.22
CA LEU A 129 3.71 10.87 9.29
C LEU A 129 4.98 11.52 8.76
N ARG A 130 5.43 12.60 9.39
CA ARG A 130 6.68 13.29 9.10
C ARG A 130 7.19 13.95 10.39
N LYS A 131 8.45 14.36 10.40
CA LYS A 131 9.03 15.12 11.53
C LYS A 131 9.94 16.20 11.00
N GLN A 132 9.76 17.44 11.43
CA GLN A 132 10.69 18.53 11.11
C GLN A 132 12.14 18.15 11.44
N GLY A 133 13.04 18.41 10.49
CA GLY A 133 14.47 18.07 10.57
C GLY A 133 14.81 16.67 10.10
N LEU A 134 13.82 15.78 9.88
CA LEU A 134 14.02 14.53 9.18
C LEU A 134 13.55 14.69 7.73
N GLU A 135 14.44 14.40 6.78
CA GLU A 135 14.10 14.33 5.35
C GLU A 135 13.38 13.01 5.03
N MET A 136 12.33 12.71 5.81
CA MET A 136 11.56 11.47 5.74
C MET A 136 10.07 11.73 5.94
N GLY A 137 9.24 10.99 5.22
CA GLY A 137 7.79 11.05 5.37
C GLY A 137 7.11 9.82 4.79
N ARG A 138 6.04 9.35 5.44
CA ARG A 138 5.32 8.14 5.03
C ARG A 138 3.86 8.16 5.47
N GLN A 139 2.99 7.61 4.63
CA GLN A 139 1.62 7.27 4.97
C GLN A 139 1.54 5.78 5.31
N PRO A 140 1.05 5.38 6.51
CA PRO A 140 0.78 3.99 6.84
C PRO A 140 -0.49 3.50 6.17
N ASP A 141 -0.57 2.17 5.98
CA ASP A 141 -1.77 1.52 5.46
C ASP A 141 -2.89 1.56 6.51
N GLU A 142 -2.52 1.34 7.78
CA GLU A 142 -3.33 1.64 8.98
C GLU A 142 -2.42 2.09 10.11
N CYS A 143 -2.91 2.94 11.00
CA CYS A 143 -2.23 3.25 12.27
C CYS A 143 -3.22 3.52 13.40
N PHE A 144 -2.73 3.36 14.63
CA PHE A 144 -3.51 3.45 15.85
C PHE A 144 -2.76 4.29 16.89
N TRP A 145 -3.42 5.32 17.40
CA TRP A 145 -3.05 5.96 18.66
C TRP A 145 -3.85 5.30 19.78
N ILE A 146 -3.13 4.88 20.81
CA ILE A 146 -3.61 4.09 21.94
C ILE A 146 -3.35 4.89 23.22
N ALA A 147 -2.10 5.28 23.47
CA ALA A 147 -1.73 6.10 24.62
C ALA A 147 -2.27 7.54 24.48
N ASP A 148 -2.15 8.11 23.29
CA ASP A 148 -2.59 9.48 22.99
C ASP A 148 -4.03 9.57 22.44
N GLU A 149 -4.80 8.46 22.46
CA GLU A 149 -6.20 8.46 22.04
C GLU A 149 -7.03 9.56 22.73
N PRO A 150 -6.94 9.79 24.07
CA PRO A 150 -7.76 10.82 24.72
C PRO A 150 -7.48 12.23 24.22
N ARG A 151 -6.23 12.51 23.82
CA ARG A 151 -5.80 13.80 23.27
C ARG A 151 -6.30 14.02 21.83
N LEU A 152 -6.43 12.94 21.07
CA LEU A 152 -6.85 12.97 19.66
C LEU A 152 -8.35 12.70 19.46
N ARG A 153 -9.07 12.36 20.52
CA ARG A 153 -10.50 12.07 20.48
C ARG A 153 -11.30 13.24 19.90
N GLY A 154 -12.21 12.93 18.98
CA GLY A 154 -13.08 13.92 18.34
C GLY A 154 -12.40 14.81 17.29
N ARG A 155 -11.08 14.70 17.11
CA ARG A 155 -10.35 15.44 16.06
C ARG A 155 -10.48 14.76 14.70
N SER A 156 -10.60 15.57 13.66
CA SER A 156 -10.61 15.15 12.25
C SER A 156 -9.31 15.47 11.52
N ASP A 157 -8.38 16.16 12.18
CA ASP A 157 -7.09 16.57 11.68
C ASP A 157 -5.95 15.99 12.52
N HIS A 158 -4.77 15.87 11.92
CA HIS A 158 -3.54 15.50 12.59
C HIS A 158 -2.41 16.36 12.02
N ASP A 159 -1.77 17.15 12.87
CA ASP A 159 -0.59 17.92 12.49
C ASP A 159 0.68 17.16 12.90
N PRO A 160 1.41 16.53 11.96
CA PRO A 160 2.61 15.76 12.26
C PRO A 160 3.76 16.57 12.88
N GLU A 161 3.68 17.89 12.92
CA GLU A 161 4.69 18.72 13.58
C GLU A 161 4.50 18.81 15.11
N VAL A 162 3.26 18.64 15.60
CA VAL A 162 2.92 18.83 17.01
C VAL A 162 2.18 17.65 17.65
N ASP A 163 1.53 16.83 16.82
CA ASP A 163 0.83 15.64 17.26
C ASP A 163 1.78 14.44 17.36
N PRO A 164 1.57 13.56 18.35
CA PRO A 164 2.44 12.42 18.59
C PRO A 164 2.35 11.42 17.44
N PRO A 165 3.42 10.64 17.16
CA PRO A 165 3.32 9.52 16.24
C PRO A 165 2.32 8.48 16.77
N PRO A 166 1.72 7.64 15.90
CA PRO A 166 0.90 6.53 16.37
C PRO A 166 1.74 5.53 17.16
N ASP A 167 1.08 4.85 18.11
CA ASP A 167 1.68 3.79 18.92
C ASP A 167 1.93 2.52 18.10
N LEU A 168 1.05 2.27 17.12
CA LEU A 168 1.09 1.12 16.22
C LEU A 168 0.87 1.56 14.77
N ALA A 169 1.77 1.16 13.86
CA ALA A 169 1.58 1.26 12.41
C ALA A 169 1.50 -0.13 11.77
N ILE A 170 0.68 -0.26 10.74
CA ILE A 170 0.52 -1.48 9.94
C ILE A 170 1.04 -1.21 8.53
N GLU A 171 1.81 -2.18 8.04
CA GLU A 171 2.42 -2.14 6.72
C GLU A 171 2.16 -3.45 5.96
N VAL A 172 1.44 -3.36 4.85
CA VAL A 172 1.13 -4.45 3.95
C VAL A 172 2.11 -4.42 2.76
N GLU A 173 2.98 -5.41 2.75
CA GLU A 173 4.07 -5.54 1.79
C GLU A 173 3.91 -6.83 0.96
N VAL A 174 2.84 -6.89 0.17
CA VAL A 174 2.58 -8.01 -0.74
C VAL A 174 3.52 -8.06 -1.95
N SER A 175 4.30 -6.99 -2.18
CA SER A 175 5.35 -6.93 -3.19
C SER A 175 6.57 -6.16 -2.70
N HIS A 176 7.73 -6.41 -3.33
CA HIS A 176 9.01 -5.81 -2.95
C HIS A 176 8.97 -4.28 -2.97
N ARG A 177 9.63 -3.65 -1.99
CA ARG A 177 9.72 -2.19 -1.84
C ARG A 177 11.15 -1.69 -2.00
N ALA A 178 11.31 -0.50 -2.55
CA ALA A 178 12.63 0.07 -2.79
C ALA A 178 13.22 0.79 -1.55
N LEU A 179 12.36 1.27 -0.65
CA LEU A 179 12.78 2.01 0.54
C LEU A 179 12.62 1.20 1.84
N ASN A 180 13.51 1.44 2.80
CA ASN A 180 13.48 0.78 4.11
C ASN A 180 12.38 1.38 5.00
N ARG A 181 11.15 0.89 4.82
CA ARG A 181 9.97 1.36 5.56
C ARG A 181 10.11 1.23 7.07
N LEU A 182 10.66 0.10 7.55
CA LEU A 182 10.86 -0.14 8.98
C LEU A 182 11.80 0.92 9.59
N GLY A 183 12.92 1.20 8.92
CA GLY A 183 13.84 2.27 9.33
C GLY A 183 13.19 3.66 9.33
N ILE A 184 12.33 3.94 8.35
CA ILE A 184 11.57 5.20 8.29
C ILE A 184 10.63 5.33 9.49
N TYR A 185 9.84 4.30 9.80
CA TYR A 185 8.94 4.32 10.97
C TYR A 185 9.70 4.47 12.29
N ALA A 186 10.81 3.75 12.45
CA ALA A 186 11.64 3.88 13.63
C ALA A 186 12.23 5.29 13.77
N ALA A 187 12.65 5.91 12.67
CA ALA A 187 13.13 7.30 12.67
C ALA A 187 12.01 8.33 12.94
N LEU A 188 10.80 8.06 12.47
CA LEU A 188 9.59 8.84 12.76
C LEU A 188 9.08 8.66 14.20
N GLY A 189 9.65 7.72 14.96
CA GLY A 189 9.34 7.52 16.37
C GLY A 189 8.14 6.62 16.65
N VAL A 190 7.68 5.85 15.66
CA VAL A 190 6.60 4.87 15.86
C VAL A 190 7.10 3.71 16.72
N PRO A 191 6.48 3.41 17.89
CA PRO A 191 6.96 2.38 18.81
C PRO A 191 6.79 0.95 18.29
N GLU A 192 5.66 0.64 17.64
CA GLU A 192 5.36 -0.70 17.14
C GLU A 192 4.97 -0.66 15.65
N ILE A 193 5.49 -1.62 14.88
CA ILE A 193 5.12 -1.84 13.49
C ILE A 193 4.75 -3.30 13.23
N TRP A 194 3.61 -3.52 12.58
CA TRP A 194 3.24 -4.81 12.04
C TRP A 194 3.52 -4.85 10.54
N ARG A 195 4.33 -5.81 10.10
CA ARG A 195 4.63 -6.05 8.69
C ARG A 195 3.91 -7.31 8.23
N CYS A 196 3.01 -7.16 7.27
CA CYS A 196 2.27 -8.26 6.66
C CYS A 196 2.68 -8.44 5.19
N ASP A 197 3.28 -9.57 4.83
CA ASP A 197 3.63 -9.89 3.42
C ASP A 197 2.53 -10.70 2.70
N GLY A 198 1.37 -10.86 3.35
CA GLY A 198 0.27 -11.72 2.91
C GLY A 198 0.45 -13.21 3.23
N ARG A 199 1.63 -13.63 3.72
CA ARG A 199 1.92 -15.00 4.17
C ARG A 199 2.26 -15.07 5.65
N ARG A 200 2.86 -14.02 6.20
CA ARG A 200 3.30 -13.87 7.59
C ARG A 200 3.01 -12.46 8.06
N LEU A 201 2.74 -12.35 9.36
CA LEU A 201 2.69 -11.10 10.10
C LEU A 201 3.88 -11.09 11.05
N LEU A 202 4.71 -10.05 10.99
CA LEU A 202 5.84 -9.85 11.90
C LEU A 202 5.59 -8.60 12.74
N ILE A 203 5.90 -8.66 14.03
CA ILE A 203 5.76 -7.53 14.96
C ILE A 203 7.16 -7.00 15.29
N GLY A 204 7.43 -5.77 14.88
CA GLY A 204 8.66 -5.06 15.20
C GLY A 204 8.42 -4.00 16.26
N VAL A 205 9.24 -3.99 17.31
CA VAL A 205 9.22 -2.97 18.36
C VAL A 205 10.49 -2.12 18.27
N ARG A 206 10.31 -0.81 18.13
CA ARG A 206 11.39 0.18 18.06
C ARG A 206 12.28 0.11 19.30
N GLN A 207 13.59 0.11 19.07
CA GLN A 207 14.62 0.15 20.11
C GLN A 207 15.20 1.57 20.22
N ASP A 208 15.90 1.85 21.32
CA ASP A 208 16.50 3.16 21.57
C ASP A 208 17.59 3.53 20.55
N ASP A 209 18.26 2.52 19.97
CA ASP A 209 19.26 2.69 18.92
C ASP A 209 18.66 2.98 17.53
N GLY A 210 17.33 3.05 17.42
CA GLY A 210 16.60 3.28 16.17
C GLY A 210 16.40 2.02 15.32
N SER A 211 16.81 0.84 15.80
CA SER A 211 16.48 -0.44 15.17
C SER A 211 15.08 -0.94 15.59
N SER A 212 14.65 -2.07 15.03
CA SER A 212 13.43 -2.76 15.46
C SER A 212 13.78 -4.19 15.88
N ALA A 213 13.35 -4.59 17.07
CA ALA A 213 13.43 -5.96 17.54
C ALA A 213 12.15 -6.71 17.15
N TRP A 214 12.28 -7.90 16.59
CA TRP A 214 11.15 -8.76 16.26
C TRP A 214 10.66 -9.50 17.52
N VAL A 215 9.37 -9.43 17.78
CA VAL A 215 8.74 -10.04 18.95
C VAL A 215 7.53 -10.88 18.53
N ASP A 216 7.14 -11.84 19.37
CA ASP A 216 6.00 -12.73 19.09
C ASP A 216 4.67 -12.15 19.58
N ARG A 217 4.71 -11.01 20.30
CA ARG A 217 3.54 -10.39 20.94
C ARG A 217 3.62 -8.88 20.90
N SER A 218 2.48 -8.26 20.63
CA SER A 218 2.35 -6.81 20.71
C SER A 218 2.40 -6.34 22.16
N PRO A 219 3.17 -5.29 22.49
CA PRO A 219 3.09 -4.60 23.78
C PRO A 219 1.75 -3.90 24.01
N TRP A 220 1.04 -3.51 22.94
CA TRP A 220 -0.23 -2.78 23.04
C TRP A 220 -1.47 -3.68 22.98
N LEU A 221 -1.39 -4.79 22.23
CA LEU A 221 -2.52 -5.66 21.94
C LEU A 221 -2.26 -7.07 22.49
N PRO A 222 -2.99 -7.54 23.52
CA PRO A 222 -2.73 -8.81 24.21
C PRO A 222 -3.18 -10.06 23.42
N MET A 223 -3.23 -10.00 22.09
CA MET A 223 -3.68 -11.08 21.20
C MET A 223 -2.60 -12.16 21.03
N ARG A 224 -3.02 -13.43 21.06
CA ARG A 224 -2.19 -14.59 20.74
C ARG A 224 -2.72 -15.36 19.52
N PRO A 225 -1.85 -15.96 18.70
CA PRO A 225 -0.58 -15.44 18.19
C PRO A 225 -0.78 -14.70 16.84
N PRO A 226 0.23 -13.96 16.32
CA PRO A 226 0.13 -13.16 15.08
C PRO A 226 -0.31 -13.97 13.84
N GLU A 227 -0.06 -15.28 13.83
CA GLU A 227 -0.44 -16.20 12.76
C GLU A 227 -1.96 -16.27 12.57
N VAL A 228 -2.75 -16.03 13.62
CA VAL A 228 -4.21 -16.01 13.53
C VAL A 228 -4.68 -14.89 12.62
N VAL A 229 -3.99 -13.75 12.60
CA VAL A 229 -4.29 -12.65 11.68
C VAL A 229 -4.21 -13.16 10.23
N ILE A 230 -3.13 -13.87 9.88
CA ILE A 230 -2.96 -14.44 8.54
C ILE A 230 -4.02 -15.50 8.24
N GLU A 231 -4.37 -16.33 9.21
CA GLU A 231 -5.43 -17.32 9.04
C GLU A 231 -6.77 -16.67 8.71
N PHE A 232 -7.15 -15.62 9.44
CA PHE A 232 -8.37 -14.87 9.16
C PHE A 232 -8.30 -14.14 7.81
N LEU A 233 -7.16 -13.56 7.43
CA LEU A 233 -6.98 -12.96 6.10
C LEU A 233 -7.20 -13.97 4.98
N ARG A 234 -6.76 -15.23 5.14
CA ARG A 234 -6.99 -16.30 4.14
C ARG A 234 -8.46 -16.74 4.08
N ARG A 235 -9.17 -16.71 5.22
CA ARG A 235 -10.59 -17.11 5.28
C ARG A 235 -11.54 -16.11 4.60
N TYR A 236 -11.09 -14.86 4.38
CA TYR A 236 -11.87 -13.81 3.71
C TYR A 236 -12.47 -14.25 2.36
N GLU A 237 -11.74 -15.07 1.59
CA GLU A 237 -12.13 -15.46 0.23
C GLU A 237 -13.37 -16.37 0.15
N THR A 238 -13.86 -16.87 1.28
CA THR A 238 -14.92 -17.90 1.31
C THR A 238 -16.14 -17.52 2.14
N ARG A 239 -16.15 -16.34 2.77
CA ARG A 239 -17.23 -15.87 3.66
C ARG A 239 -17.62 -14.44 3.33
N SER A 240 -18.86 -14.07 3.66
CA SER A 240 -19.24 -12.65 3.67
C SER A 240 -18.38 -11.90 4.71
N GLU A 241 -18.11 -10.62 4.49
CA GLU A 241 -17.35 -9.80 5.45
C GLU A 241 -18.03 -9.72 6.82
N THR A 242 -19.35 -9.72 6.85
CA THR A 242 -20.13 -9.67 8.10
C THR A 242 -20.00 -10.97 8.88
N ASP A 243 -20.07 -12.13 8.23
CA ASP A 243 -19.86 -13.43 8.89
C ASP A 243 -18.40 -13.61 9.30
N TRP A 244 -17.46 -13.10 8.51
CA TRP A 244 -16.04 -13.08 8.86
C TRP A 244 -15.77 -12.26 10.13
N ARG A 245 -16.35 -11.05 10.24
CA ARG A 245 -16.25 -10.20 11.45
C ARG A 245 -16.84 -10.89 12.67
N ARG A 246 -18.01 -11.53 12.53
CA ARG A 246 -18.65 -12.27 13.62
C ARG A 246 -17.76 -13.42 14.10
N ALA A 247 -17.23 -14.21 13.18
CA ALA A 247 -16.34 -15.33 13.50
C ALA A 247 -15.05 -14.86 14.19
N PHE A 248 -14.47 -13.73 13.75
CA PHE A 248 -13.30 -13.16 14.41
C PHE A 248 -13.62 -12.71 15.83
N ARG A 249 -14.75 -12.02 16.03
CA ARG A 249 -15.20 -11.59 17.35
C ARG A 249 -15.45 -12.76 18.30
N GLU A 250 -16.10 -13.82 17.83
CA GLU A 250 -16.31 -15.05 18.61
C GLU A 250 -14.99 -15.68 19.02
N TRP A 251 -14.01 -15.73 18.11
CA TRP A 251 -12.67 -16.20 18.41
C TRP A 251 -11.97 -15.33 19.46
N VAL A 252 -12.06 -13.99 19.35
CA VAL A 252 -11.47 -13.08 20.34
C VAL A 252 -11.99 -13.35 21.75
N ARG A 253 -13.31 -13.53 21.89
CA ARG A 253 -13.96 -13.84 23.18
C ARG A 253 -13.56 -15.18 23.76
N ALA A 254 -13.32 -16.18 22.90
CA ALA A 254 -13.05 -17.55 23.32
C ALA A 254 -11.56 -17.82 23.61
N GLU A 255 -10.66 -17.22 22.83
CA GLU A 255 -9.27 -17.67 22.72
C GLU A 255 -8.22 -16.55 22.77
N ALA A 256 -8.55 -15.31 22.40
CA ALA A 256 -7.54 -14.25 22.30
C ALA A 256 -7.11 -13.69 23.66
N LEU A 257 -8.02 -13.68 24.64
CA LEU A 257 -7.75 -13.18 25.99
C LEU A 257 -7.16 -14.27 26.89
N PRO A 258 -6.22 -13.93 27.79
CA PRO A 258 -5.83 -14.84 28.88
C PRO A 258 -7.09 -15.26 29.65
N ARG A 259 -7.29 -16.56 29.86
CA ARG A 259 -8.37 -17.02 30.73
C ARG A 259 -8.16 -16.43 32.12
N PRO A 260 -9.19 -15.91 32.80
CA PRO A 260 -9.06 -15.50 34.19
C PRO A 260 -8.59 -16.70 35.01
N ASP A 261 -7.67 -16.47 35.95
CA ASP A 261 -7.27 -17.49 36.91
C ASP A 261 -8.53 -18.02 37.62
N PRO A 262 -8.63 -19.34 37.88
CA PRO A 262 -9.72 -19.85 38.69
C PRO A 262 -9.73 -19.12 40.04
N PRO A 263 -10.91 -18.81 40.60
CA PRO A 263 -11.00 -18.14 41.89
C PRO A 263 -10.16 -18.93 42.90
N ARG A 264 -9.25 -18.25 43.60
CA ARG A 264 -8.48 -18.87 44.66
C ARG A 264 -9.48 -19.36 45.71
N GLU A 265 -9.53 -20.66 45.94
CA GLU A 265 -10.27 -21.21 47.08
C GLU A 265 -9.68 -20.57 48.35
N GLU A 266 -10.46 -19.71 48.99
CA GLU A 266 -10.16 -19.22 50.32
C GLU A 266 -10.19 -20.43 51.27
N ALA A 267 -9.01 -20.77 51.81
CA ALA A 267 -8.81 -21.81 52.81
C ALA A 267 -9.10 -21.30 54.22
#